data_AF-A0A556QQK5-F1
#
_entry.id   AF-A0A556QQK5-F1
#
_cell.length_a   1.000
_cell.length_b   1.000
_cell.length_c   1.000
_cell.angle_alpha   90.00
_cell.angle_beta   90.00
_cell.angle_gamma   90.00
#
_symmetry.space_group_name_H-M   'P 1'
#
loop_
_entity.id
_entity.type
_entity.pdbx_description
1 polymer ?
#
loop_
_entity_poly.entity_id
_entity_poly.type
_entity_poly.pdbx_seq_one_letter_code
_entity_poly.pdbx_strand_id
1 'polypeptide(L)'
;MRSHSTLHYSPAIVSVRVHEVPAQLIFVVTANPMLVGAVSDFLRQTDRHFSAIWMPSVASACRRLGRERAAMVVLDDESAAPPDALDALHNASPDTKVLVLDKHSAR
;
A
#
# COMPACT_ATOMS: atom_id res chain seq x y z
N MET A 1 -47.94 32.01 -38.92
CA MET A 1 -47.97 30.93 -37.90
C MET A 1 -47.25 29.71 -38.44
N ARG A 2 -46.09 29.37 -37.86
CA ARG A 2 -45.60 28.00 -37.58
C ARG A 2 -44.11 28.11 -37.19
N SER A 3 -43.86 28.12 -35.88
CA SER A 3 -42.53 28.00 -35.28
C SER A 3 -41.91 26.67 -35.63
N HIS A 4 -40.65 26.67 -36.04
CA HIS A 4 -39.80 25.48 -36.01
C HIS A 4 -38.95 25.56 -34.74
N SER A 5 -39.37 24.84 -33.70
CA SER A 5 -38.52 24.48 -32.58
C SER A 5 -37.78 23.21 -32.96
N THR A 6 -36.45 23.25 -33.02
CA THR A 6 -35.64 22.05 -33.23
C THR A 6 -34.52 22.02 -32.20
N LEU A 7 -34.83 21.31 -31.11
CA LEU A 7 -33.98 20.53 -30.21
C LEU A 7 -32.50 20.92 -30.11
N HIS A 8 -32.15 21.63 -29.03
CA HIS A 8 -30.81 21.67 -28.48
C HIS A 8 -30.44 20.28 -27.94
N TYR A 9 -29.55 19.57 -28.62
CA TYR A 9 -28.92 18.37 -28.11
C TYR A 9 -27.80 18.80 -27.14
N SER A 10 -28.09 18.85 -25.84
CA SER A 10 -27.04 18.92 -24.82
C SER A 10 -26.58 17.51 -24.51
N PRO A 11 -25.36 17.08 -24.90
CA PRO A 11 -24.78 15.89 -24.30
C PRO A 11 -24.57 16.24 -22.82
N ALA A 12 -25.42 15.70 -21.95
CA ALA A 12 -25.13 15.71 -20.53
C ALA A 12 -23.79 14.99 -20.39
N ILE A 13 -22.72 15.76 -20.16
CA ILE A 13 -21.41 15.23 -19.82
C ILE A 13 -21.63 14.49 -18.51
N VAL A 14 -21.76 13.18 -18.60
CA VAL A 14 -21.71 12.30 -17.45
C VAL A 14 -20.28 12.41 -16.93
N SER A 15 -20.05 13.36 -16.03
CA SER A 15 -18.82 13.45 -15.26
C SER A 15 -18.73 12.21 -14.38
N VAL A 16 -18.10 11.16 -14.92
CA VAL A 16 -17.63 10.05 -14.12
C VAL A 16 -16.58 10.64 -13.18
N ARG A 17 -16.96 10.86 -11.92
CA ARG A 17 -15.98 11.13 -10.87
C ARG A 17 -15.16 9.87 -10.73
N VAL A 18 -13.98 9.84 -11.35
CA VAL A 18 -12.96 8.86 -11.01
C VAL A 18 -12.68 9.08 -9.53
N HIS A 19 -13.23 8.21 -8.69
CA HIS A 19 -12.80 8.14 -7.30
C HIS A 19 -11.35 7.67 -7.37
N GLU A 20 -10.40 8.62 -7.38
CA GLU A 20 -8.99 8.30 -7.17
C GLU A 20 -8.91 7.51 -5.87
N VAL A 21 -8.65 6.21 -6.00
CA VAL A 21 -8.40 5.36 -4.83
C VAL A 21 -7.05 5.84 -4.28
N PRO A 22 -6.99 6.39 -3.06
CA PRO A 22 -5.75 6.90 -2.52
C PRO A 22 -4.72 5.78 -2.47
N ALA A 23 -3.48 6.09 -2.85
CA ALA A 23 -2.41 5.11 -2.84
C ALA A 23 -2.27 4.46 -1.46
N GLN A 24 -2.28 3.14 -1.42
CA GLN A 24 -2.14 2.38 -0.18
C GLN A 24 -0.65 2.16 0.09
N LEU A 25 -0.19 2.75 1.19
CA LEU A 25 1.21 2.69 1.59
C LEU A 25 1.52 1.33 2.22
N ILE A 26 2.63 0.74 1.80
CA ILE A 26 3.16 -0.50 2.32
C ILE A 26 4.59 -0.26 2.81
N PHE A 27 4.88 -0.61 4.06
CA PHE A 27 6.23 -0.52 4.59
C PHE A 27 6.95 -1.86 4.40
N VAL A 28 8.10 -1.85 3.76
CA VAL A 28 8.93 -3.05 3.56
C VAL A 28 10.11 -2.96 4.51
N VAL A 29 10.06 -3.74 5.58
CA VAL A 29 11.09 -3.81 6.63
C VAL A 29 12.10 -4.87 6.26
N THR A 30 13.30 -4.43 5.92
CA THR A 30 14.40 -5.33 5.52
C THR A 30 15.74 -4.64 5.63
N ALA A 31 16.77 -5.40 5.99
CA ALA A 31 18.16 -4.98 5.89
C ALA A 31 18.67 -4.98 4.43
N ASN A 32 17.98 -5.68 3.52
CA ASN A 32 18.35 -5.80 2.11
C ASN A 32 17.50 -4.87 1.23
N PRO A 33 18.02 -3.70 0.81
CA PRO A 33 17.25 -2.74 0.00
C PRO A 33 16.84 -3.29 -1.37
N MET A 34 17.48 -4.34 -1.88
CA MET A 34 17.08 -4.96 -3.15
C MET A 34 15.72 -5.66 -3.08
N LEU A 35 15.34 -6.19 -1.91
CA LEU A 35 14.03 -6.83 -1.72
C LEU A 35 12.88 -5.84 -1.91
N VAL A 36 13.09 -4.56 -1.61
CA VAL A 36 12.08 -3.51 -1.77
C VAL A 36 11.67 -3.38 -3.22
N GLY A 37 12.62 -3.48 -4.16
CA GLY A 37 12.32 -3.43 -5.60
C GLY A 37 11.42 -4.59 -6.02
N ALA A 38 11.80 -5.82 -5.65
CA ALA A 38 11.02 -7.02 -5.96
C ALA A 38 9.60 -6.98 -5.35
N VAL A 39 9.48 -6.54 -4.09
CA VAL A 39 8.18 -6.37 -3.41
C VAL A 39 7.36 -5.26 -4.07
N SER A 40 7.97 -4.14 -4.43
CA SER A 40 7.29 -3.04 -5.12
C SER A 40 6.74 -3.49 -6.48
N ASP A 41 7.53 -4.23 -7.25
CA ASP A 41 7.14 -4.72 -8.57
C ASP A 41 6.00 -5.73 -8.46
N PHE A 42 6.08 -6.66 -7.50
CA PHE A 42 5.01 -7.62 -7.22
C PHE A 42 3.71 -6.94 -6.80
N LEU A 43 3.79 -5.95 -5.90
CA LEU A 43 2.62 -5.20 -5.44
C LEU A 43 1.98 -4.41 -6.57
N ARG A 44 2.76 -3.76 -7.42
CA ARG A 44 2.26 -3.02 -8.60
C ARG A 44 1.58 -3.91 -9.63
N GLN A 45 2.02 -5.17 -9.77
CA GLN A 45 1.35 -6.16 -10.63
C GLN A 45 -0.01 -6.59 -10.05
N THR A 46 -0.12 -6.61 -8.73
CA THR A 46 -1.35 -6.99 -8.02
C THR A 46 -2.36 -5.85 -8.00
N ASP A 47 -1.92 -4.65 -7.60
CA ASP A 47 -2.72 -3.43 -7.61
C ASP A 47 -1.81 -2.21 -7.80
N ARG A 48 -2.12 -1.38 -8.79
CA ARG A 48 -1.35 -0.17 -9.12
C ARG A 48 -1.43 0.90 -8.03
N HIS A 49 -2.38 0.81 -7.12
CA HIS A 49 -2.52 1.75 -6.01
C HIS A 49 -1.57 1.45 -4.85
N PHE A 50 -0.85 0.32 -4.85
CA PHE A 50 0.14 0.05 -3.81
C PHE A 50 1.43 0.85 -4.03
N SER A 51 1.91 1.49 -2.96
CA SER A 51 3.18 2.19 -2.93
C SER A 51 4.03 1.65 -1.78
N ALA A 52 5.12 0.97 -2.13
CA ALA A 52 6.03 0.39 -1.15
C ALA A 52 7.15 1.37 -0.77
N ILE A 53 7.44 1.46 0.52
CA ILE A 53 8.49 2.30 1.09
C ILE A 53 9.43 1.43 1.92
N TRP A 54 10.73 1.53 1.63
CA TRP A 54 11.75 0.82 2.39
C TRP A 54 11.89 1.34 3.82
N MET A 55 11.87 0.43 4.78
CA MET A 55 12.21 0.66 6.18
C MET A 55 13.45 -0.19 6.54
N PRO A 56 14.56 0.41 7.00
CA PRO A 56 15.77 -0.35 7.33
C PRO A 56 15.66 -1.21 8.60
N SER A 57 14.62 -1.01 9.42
CA SER A 57 14.41 -1.77 10.66
C SER A 57 12.98 -1.66 11.19
N VAL A 58 12.59 -2.59 12.06
CA VAL A 58 11.29 -2.56 12.77
C VAL A 58 11.12 -1.24 13.53
N ALA A 59 12.16 -0.77 14.22
CA ALA A 59 12.13 0.52 14.92
C ALA A 59 11.87 1.72 14.01
N SER A 60 12.36 1.70 12.76
CA SER A 60 12.05 2.75 11.78
C SER A 60 10.59 2.69 11.31
N ALA A 61 10.06 1.48 11.11
CA ALA A 61 8.67 1.27 10.75
C ALA A 61 7.72 1.73 11.87
N CYS A 62 7.95 1.32 13.12
CA CYS A 62 7.13 1.75 14.25
C CYS A 62 7.09 3.28 14.41
N ARG A 63 8.24 3.95 14.31
CA ARG A 63 8.31 5.43 14.36
C ARG A 63 7.50 6.08 13.24
N ARG A 64 7.47 5.47 12.06
CA ARG A 64 6.72 6.00 10.92
C ARG A 64 5.23 5.69 11.01
N LEU A 65 4.85 4.51 11.48
CA LEU A 65 3.46 4.13 11.76
C LEU A 65 2.78 5.07 12.76
N GLY A 66 3.54 5.61 13.72
CA GLY A 66 3.04 6.64 14.64
C GLY A 66 2.75 8.00 13.99
N ARG A 67 3.14 8.22 12.73
CA ARG A 67 2.94 9.49 11.98
C ARG A 67 2.11 9.32 10.72
N GLU A 68 2.16 8.14 10.13
CA GLU A 68 1.61 7.84 8.81
C GLU A 68 0.97 6.46 8.85
N ARG A 69 -0.25 6.34 8.32
CA ARG A 69 -0.93 5.05 8.22
C ARG A 69 -0.36 4.25 7.07
N ALA A 70 0.04 3.01 7.33
CA ALA A 70 0.32 2.01 6.31
C ALA A 70 -0.85 1.01 6.26
N ALA A 71 -1.21 0.56 5.07
CA ALA A 71 -2.17 -0.53 4.91
C ALA A 71 -1.56 -1.87 5.35
N MET A 72 -0.23 -2.00 5.20
CA MET A 72 0.49 -3.23 5.45
C MET A 72 1.96 -2.98 5.77
N VAL A 73 2.54 -3.85 6.58
CA VAL A 73 3.99 -3.97 6.80
C VAL A 73 4.43 -5.35 6.34
N VAL A 74 5.40 -5.40 5.45
CA VAL A 74 6.06 -6.61 4.98
C VAL A 74 7.42 -6.70 5.68
N LEU A 75 7.68 -7.78 6.41
CA LEU A 75 8.96 -8.03 7.07
C LEU A 75 9.69 -9.15 6.33
N ASP A 76 11.00 -9.03 6.14
CA ASP A 76 11.81 -10.20 5.89
C ASP A 76 11.96 -11.06 7.15
N ASP A 77 12.21 -12.36 6.95
CA ASP A 77 12.45 -13.35 8.01
C ASP A 77 13.46 -12.87 9.06
N GLU A 78 14.54 -12.21 8.63
CA GLU A 78 15.57 -11.68 9.53
C GLU A 78 15.07 -10.52 10.40
N SER A 79 14.25 -9.62 9.86
CA SER A 79 13.62 -8.54 10.63
C SER A 79 12.49 -9.04 11.52
N ALA A 80 11.90 -10.20 11.20
CA ALA A 80 10.86 -10.84 12.00
C ALA A 80 11.43 -11.75 13.11
N ALA A 81 12.70 -12.12 13.04
CA ALA A 81 13.35 -13.02 14.01
C ALA A 81 13.34 -12.53 15.47
N PRO A 82 13.46 -11.21 15.78
CA PRO A 82 13.33 -10.75 17.15
C PRO A 82 11.94 -11.05 17.72
N PRO A 83 11.83 -11.61 18.95
CA PRO A 83 10.56 -12.10 19.49
C PRO A 83 9.52 -11.00 19.72
N ASP A 84 9.96 -9.75 19.85
CA ASP A 84 9.14 -8.56 20.07
C ASP A 84 8.82 -7.78 18.80
N ALA A 85 9.30 -8.21 17.62
CA ALA A 85 9.14 -7.47 16.38
C ALA A 85 7.67 -7.27 15.99
N LEU A 86 6.87 -8.34 16.05
CA LEU A 86 5.44 -8.32 15.72
C LEU A 86 4.64 -7.52 16.74
N ASP A 87 4.92 -7.71 18.04
CA ASP A 87 4.27 -6.97 19.11
C ASP A 87 4.58 -5.47 19.03
N ALA A 88 5.81 -5.09 18.70
CA ALA A 88 6.20 -3.70 18.51
C ALA A 88 5.44 -3.02 17.36
N LEU A 89 5.23 -3.74 16.24
CA LEU A 89 4.46 -3.23 15.10
C LEU A 89 2.97 -3.15 15.42
N HIS A 90 2.42 -4.16 16.09
CA HIS A 90 1.03 -4.17 16.50
C HIS A 90 0.72 -3.04 17.50
N ASN A 91 1.60 -2.81 18.48
CA ASN A 91 1.48 -1.70 19.41
C ASN A 91 1.61 -0.32 18.72
N ALA A 92 2.42 -0.22 17.66
CA ALA A 92 2.56 1.01 16.90
C ALA A 92 1.32 1.30 16.03
N SER A 93 0.69 0.27 15.47
CA SER A 93 -0.54 0.39 14.71
C SER A 93 -1.32 -0.94 14.70
N PRO A 94 -2.34 -1.07 15.58
CA PRO A 94 -3.10 -2.31 15.72
C PRO A 94 -3.86 -2.72 14.45
N ASP A 95 -4.24 -1.74 13.64
CA ASP A 95 -5.01 -1.94 12.41
C ASP A 95 -4.14 -2.34 11.21
N THR A 96 -2.82 -2.22 11.33
CA THR A 96 -1.89 -2.49 10.22
C THR A 96 -1.70 -3.99 10.04
N LYS A 97 -1.93 -4.49 8.83
CA LYS A 97 -1.66 -5.90 8.51
C LYS A 97 -0.16 -6.15 8.45
N VAL A 98 0.30 -7.23 9.09
CA VAL A 98 1.71 -7.63 9.07
C VAL A 98 1.86 -8.92 8.26
N LEU A 99 2.74 -8.91 7.27
CA LEU A 99 3.13 -10.08 6.47
C LEU A 99 4.61 -10.37 6.69
N VAL A 100 4.96 -11.63 6.88
CA VAL A 100 6.35 -12.08 6.99
C VAL A 100 6.71 -12.85 5.72
N LEU A 101 7.80 -12.43 5.07
CA LEU A 101 8.40 -13.12 3.92
C LEU A 101 9.21 -14.30 4.46
N ASP A 102 8.59 -15.46 4.49
CA ASP A 102 9.26 -16.71 4.83
C ASP A 102 10.19 -17.15 3.70
N LYS A 103 11.44 -17.48 4.03
CA LYS A 103 12.42 -18.06 3.10
C LYS A 103 12.01 -19.45 2.59
N HIS A 104 10.96 -20.07 3.14
CA HIS A 104 10.52 -21.44 2.81
C HIS A 104 9.52 -21.62 1.66
N SER A 105 9.11 -20.57 0.94
CA SER A 105 8.19 -20.72 -0.20
C SER A 105 8.90 -21.01 -1.54
N ALA A 106 9.71 -22.07 -1.55
CA ALA A 106 10.24 -22.71 -2.76
C ALA A 106 10.37 -24.21 -2.49
N ARG A 107 9.23 -24.90 -2.46
CA ARG A 107 9.16 -26.36 -2.56
C ARG A 107 8.34 -26.73 -3.78
#